data_AF-J4K822-F1
#
_entry.id   AF-J4K822-F1
#
_cell.length_a   1.000
_cell.length_b   1.000
_cell.length_c   1.000
_cell.angle_alpha   90.00
_cell.angle_beta   90.00
_cell.angle_gamma   90.00
#
_symmetry.space_group_name_H-M   'P 1'
#
loop_
_entity.id
_entity.type
_entity.pdbx_description
1 polymer ?
#
loop_
_entity_poly.entity_id
_entity_poly.type
_entity_poly.pdbx_seq_one_letter_code
_entity_poly.pdbx_strand_id
1 'polypeptide(L)'
;MKERVKYIDFFRFLAIINMVIYHAYYDIRFIFLIDNSVFASKFWYFLQQYVCISFIFLSGLSCNYSEKLLKKAQKLLIISILITVITVLISKELAIYFGIIHFLTVLTLVLHFIKKINMSKKNNAALFWVFMGLFILFKSKLLFTIPLYRKFYIIMTKLPLSFVMGFPNNNFYSSDYFPIIPWIFLGMAGYYFYGTNMAKKLEEAFQNINMPKIISIISKKSLLIYILHQVVILLVLFIYFLPILTFFASIF
;
A
#
# COMPACT_ATOMS: atom_id res chain seq x y z
N MET A 1 2.16 -4.71 -28.00
CA MET A 1 1.74 -4.57 -26.59
C MET A 1 2.28 -5.78 -25.85
N LYS A 2 3.12 -5.63 -24.80
CA LYS A 2 3.47 -6.79 -23.96
C LYS A 2 2.17 -7.36 -23.38
N GLU A 3 1.97 -8.67 -23.50
CA GLU A 3 0.81 -9.35 -22.93
C GLU A 3 0.72 -9.07 -21.43
N ARG A 4 -0.49 -8.78 -20.95
CA ARG A 4 -0.72 -8.51 -19.53
C ARG A 4 -0.81 -9.81 -18.76
N VAL A 5 -0.28 -9.77 -17.55
CA VAL A 5 -0.24 -10.91 -16.66
C VAL A 5 -1.56 -11.04 -15.91
N LYS A 6 -2.37 -12.04 -16.29
CA LYS A 6 -3.75 -12.22 -15.81
C LYS A 6 -3.87 -12.32 -14.28
N TYR A 7 -3.01 -13.11 -13.63
CA TYR A 7 -3.07 -13.29 -12.17
C TYR A 7 -2.77 -11.98 -11.41
N ILE A 8 -1.80 -11.19 -11.89
CA ILE A 8 -1.48 -9.89 -11.29
C ILE A 8 -2.68 -8.95 -11.39
N ASP A 9 -3.36 -8.94 -12.54
CA ASP A 9 -4.56 -8.14 -12.73
C ASP A 9 -5.70 -8.59 -11.82
N PHE A 10 -5.90 -9.89 -11.65
CA PHE A 10 -6.91 -10.44 -10.76
C PHE A 10 -6.67 -10.06 -9.29
N PHE A 11 -5.48 -10.32 -8.76
CA PHE A 11 -5.17 -10.00 -7.36
C PHE A 11 -5.14 -8.49 -7.10
N ARG A 12 -4.74 -7.69 -8.10
CA ARG A 12 -4.81 -6.23 -8.00
C ARG A 12 -6.26 -5.73 -7.95
N PHE A 13 -7.14 -6.32 -8.73
CA PHE A 13 -8.57 -6.02 -8.69
C PHE A 13 -9.13 -6.32 -7.30
N LEU A 14 -8.84 -7.49 -6.74
CA LEU A 14 -9.26 -7.85 -5.39
C LEU A 14 -8.71 -6.86 -4.34
N ALA A 15 -7.44 -6.48 -4.43
CA ALA A 15 -6.85 -5.51 -3.51
C ALA A 15 -7.57 -4.15 -3.57
N ILE A 16 -7.92 -3.66 -4.76
CA ILE A 16 -8.64 -2.38 -4.94
C ILE A 16 -10.05 -2.45 -4.35
N ILE A 17 -10.81 -3.52 -4.64
CA ILE A 17 -12.16 -3.66 -4.12
C ILE A 17 -12.15 -3.71 -2.59
N ASN A 18 -11.25 -4.51 -2.00
CA ASN A 18 -11.12 -4.59 -0.55
C ASN A 18 -10.67 -3.27 0.07
N MET A 19 -9.79 -2.49 -0.58
CA MET A 19 -9.41 -1.15 -0.15
C MET A 19 -10.63 -0.21 -0.11
N VAL A 20 -11.42 -0.16 -1.18
CA VAL A 20 -12.62 0.70 -1.25
C VAL A 20 -13.62 0.32 -0.16
N ILE A 21 -13.89 -0.97 0.01
CA ILE A 21 -14.78 -1.47 1.08
C ILE A 21 -14.24 -1.06 2.45
N TYR A 22 -12.95 -1.31 2.72
CA TYR A 22 -12.34 -0.96 4.00
C TYR A 22 -12.50 0.53 4.33
N HIS A 23 -12.17 1.42 3.40
CA HIS A 23 -12.26 2.86 3.62
C HIS A 23 -13.70 3.37 3.74
N ALA A 24 -14.64 2.83 2.95
CA ALA A 24 -16.05 3.19 3.08
C ALA A 24 -16.60 2.88 4.47
N TYR A 25 -16.30 1.68 4.99
CA TYR A 25 -16.69 1.30 6.34
C TYR A 25 -15.96 2.17 7.38
N TYR A 26 -14.66 2.43 7.20
CA TYR A 26 -13.87 3.24 8.13
C TYR A 26 -14.47 4.64 8.30
N ASP A 27 -14.81 5.29 7.18
CA ASP A 27 -15.40 6.63 7.18
C ASP A 27 -16.79 6.65 7.81
N ILE A 28 -17.65 5.64 7.53
CA ILE A 28 -18.96 5.51 8.18
C ILE A 28 -18.83 5.50 9.71
N ARG A 29 -17.85 4.77 10.24
CA ARG A 29 -17.63 4.66 11.69
C ARG A 29 -16.99 5.91 12.28
N PHE A 30 -15.89 6.39 11.70
CA PHE A 30 -15.05 7.40 12.34
C PHE A 30 -15.38 8.83 11.95
N ILE A 31 -16.01 9.05 10.79
CA ILE A 31 -16.38 10.39 10.29
C ILE A 31 -17.87 10.63 10.50
N PHE A 32 -18.72 9.67 10.14
CA PHE A 32 -20.18 9.79 10.32
C PHE A 32 -20.65 9.30 11.70
N LEU A 33 -19.75 8.78 12.54
CA LEU A 33 -20.02 8.34 13.91
C LEU A 33 -21.17 7.33 14.03
N ILE A 34 -21.45 6.59 12.97
CA ILE A 34 -22.47 5.55 12.97
C ILE A 34 -21.83 4.33 13.62
N ASP A 35 -22.22 4.06 14.86
CA ASP A 35 -21.71 2.93 15.62
C ASP A 35 -22.23 1.62 15.02
N ASN A 36 -21.43 1.08 14.10
CA ASN A 36 -21.60 -0.26 13.60
C ASN A 36 -20.61 -1.17 14.36
N SER A 37 -21.16 -2.12 15.13
CA SER A 37 -20.43 -3.21 15.82
C SER A 37 -19.47 -3.99 14.91
N VAL A 38 -19.66 -3.83 13.60
CA VAL A 38 -18.81 -4.26 12.50
C VAL A 38 -17.30 -4.13 12.80
N PHE A 39 -16.81 -2.97 13.27
CA PHE A 39 -15.37 -2.75 13.55
C PHE A 39 -14.88 -3.24 14.92
N ALA A 40 -15.73 -3.81 15.77
CA ALA A 40 -15.30 -4.42 17.02
C ALA A 40 -14.47 -5.71 16.79
N SER A 41 -14.53 -6.26 15.57
CA SER A 41 -13.88 -7.53 15.23
C SER A 41 -12.44 -7.35 14.71
N LYS A 42 -11.56 -8.30 15.05
CA LYS A 42 -10.18 -8.40 14.51
C LYS A 42 -10.15 -8.53 12.97
N PHE A 43 -11.28 -8.88 12.36
CA PHE A 43 -11.42 -9.04 10.91
C PHE A 43 -10.97 -7.80 10.14
N TRP A 44 -11.39 -6.60 10.55
CA TRP A 44 -11.07 -5.36 9.83
C TRP A 44 -9.59 -5.03 9.86
N TYR A 45 -8.92 -5.31 10.98
CA TYR A 45 -7.47 -5.19 11.06
C TYR A 45 -6.79 -6.13 10.06
N PHE A 46 -7.21 -7.40 9.98
CA PHE A 46 -6.65 -8.35 9.01
C PHE A 46 -6.96 -7.97 7.57
N LEU A 47 -8.16 -7.46 7.29
CA LEU A 47 -8.55 -6.97 5.98
C LEU A 47 -7.65 -5.80 5.54
N GLN A 48 -7.43 -4.83 6.44
CA GLN A 48 -6.51 -3.73 6.21
C GLN A 48 -5.09 -4.25 5.89
N GLN A 49 -4.57 -5.16 6.73
CA GLN A 49 -3.23 -5.72 6.50
C GLN A 49 -3.16 -6.47 5.16
N TYR A 50 -4.19 -7.22 4.78
CA TYR A 50 -4.27 -7.92 3.50
C TYR A 50 -4.23 -6.94 2.32
N VAL A 51 -5.00 -5.85 2.37
CA VAL A 51 -4.99 -4.80 1.34
C VAL A 51 -3.58 -4.22 1.19
N CYS A 52 -2.96 -3.81 2.29
CA CYS A 52 -1.62 -3.23 2.29
C CYS A 52 -0.57 -4.20 1.74
N ILE A 53 -0.58 -5.44 2.24
CA ILE A 53 0.39 -6.48 1.88
C ILE A 53 0.27 -6.82 0.39
N SER A 54 -0.95 -7.08 -0.08
CA SER A 54 -1.20 -7.42 -1.48
C SER A 54 -0.79 -6.28 -2.41
N PHE A 55 -1.12 -5.02 -2.09
CA PHE A 55 -0.81 -3.87 -2.94
C PHE A 55 0.70 -3.64 -3.10
N ILE A 56 1.45 -3.72 -2.00
CA ILE A 56 2.91 -3.52 -2.00
C ILE A 56 3.61 -4.67 -2.70
N PHE A 57 3.23 -5.91 -2.39
CA PHE A 57 3.80 -7.10 -3.02
C PHE A 57 3.59 -7.08 -4.54
N LEU A 58 2.34 -6.85 -4.99
CA LEU A 58 2.00 -6.77 -6.41
C LEU A 58 2.71 -5.61 -7.10
N SER A 59 2.92 -4.48 -6.40
CA SER A 59 3.66 -3.33 -6.95
C SER A 59 5.12 -3.68 -7.22
N GLY A 60 5.77 -4.38 -6.30
CA GLY A 60 7.14 -4.91 -6.49
C GLY A 60 7.23 -5.89 -7.65
N LEU A 61 6.34 -6.90 -7.67
CA LEU A 61 6.27 -7.90 -8.74
C LEU A 61 6.09 -7.27 -10.12
N SER A 62 5.20 -6.28 -10.22
CA SER A 62 4.88 -5.59 -11.47
C SER A 62 6.04 -4.79 -12.05
N CYS A 63 7.06 -4.48 -11.26
CA CYS A 63 8.24 -3.76 -11.75
C CYS A 63 9.07 -4.60 -12.73
N ASN A 64 9.02 -5.94 -12.65
CA ASN A 64 9.68 -6.82 -13.61
C ASN A 64 9.13 -6.67 -15.04
N TYR A 65 7.84 -6.35 -15.16
CA TYR A 65 7.15 -6.25 -16.46
C TYR A 65 7.21 -4.83 -17.06
N SER A 66 7.78 -3.85 -16.35
CA SER A 66 7.90 -2.47 -16.82
C SER A 66 9.30 -2.14 -17.32
N GLU A 67 9.40 -1.55 -18.50
CA GLU A 67 10.67 -0.99 -19.01
C GLU A 67 10.92 0.46 -18.58
N LYS A 68 9.86 1.18 -18.19
CA LYS A 68 9.91 2.62 -17.91
C LYS A 68 9.79 2.89 -16.40
N LEU A 69 10.57 2.17 -15.59
CA LEU A 69 10.52 2.30 -14.11
C LEU A 69 10.87 3.70 -13.63
N LEU A 70 11.89 4.35 -14.21
CA LEU A 70 12.26 5.71 -13.83
C LEU A 70 11.12 6.71 -14.10
N LYS A 71 10.48 6.63 -15.27
CA LYS A 71 9.31 7.46 -15.60
C LYS A 71 8.13 7.20 -14.66
N LYS A 72 7.92 5.93 -14.28
CA LYS A 72 6.88 5.57 -13.30
C LYS A 72 7.20 6.18 -11.93
N ALA A 73 8.45 6.09 -11.46
CA ALA A 73 8.88 6.70 -10.21
C ALA A 73 8.74 8.23 -10.22
N GLN A 74 9.13 8.90 -11.30
CA GLN A 74 8.93 10.35 -11.47
C GLN A 74 7.44 10.73 -11.36
N LYS A 75 6.56 9.97 -12.03
CA LYS A 75 5.12 10.17 -11.91
C LYS A 75 4.63 10.01 -10.47
N LEU A 76 5.06 8.95 -9.78
CA LEU A 76 4.68 8.71 -8.39
C LEU A 76 5.22 9.80 -7.45
N LEU A 77 6.43 10.31 -7.69
CA LEU A 77 7.03 11.41 -6.93
C LEU A 77 6.21 12.69 -7.03
N ILE A 78 5.82 13.08 -8.25
CA ILE A 78 4.98 14.26 -8.48
C ILE A 78 3.65 14.10 -7.74
N ILE A 79 3.02 12.93 -7.86
CA ILE A 79 1.75 12.63 -7.20
C ILE A 79 1.91 12.64 -5.68
N SER A 80 2.97 12.06 -5.12
CA SER A 80 3.19 12.02 -3.67
C SER A 80 3.36 13.42 -3.11
N ILE A 81 4.17 14.27 -3.76
CA ILE A 81 4.35 15.67 -3.36
C ILE A 81 3.01 16.41 -3.40
N LEU A 82 2.24 16.23 -4.47
CA LEU A 82 0.93 16.86 -4.60
C LEU A 82 -0.04 16.42 -3.50
N ILE A 83 -0.05 15.13 -3.14
CA ILE A 83 -0.85 14.60 -2.04
C ILE A 83 -0.46 15.30 -0.73
N THR A 84 0.83 15.41 -0.41
CA THR A 84 1.30 16.09 0.80
C THR A 84 0.89 17.55 0.83
N VAL A 85 1.13 18.28 -0.27
CA VAL A 85 0.78 19.71 -0.36
C VAL A 85 -0.71 19.91 -0.16
N ILE A 86 -1.56 19.18 -0.90
CA ILE A 86 -3.01 19.33 -0.81
C ILE A 86 -3.50 18.97 0.60
N THR A 87 -3.06 17.85 1.15
CA THR A 87 -3.55 17.39 2.47
C THR A 87 -3.13 18.32 3.61
N VAL A 88 -1.89 18.80 3.60
CA VAL A 88 -1.39 19.78 4.58
C VAL A 88 -2.14 21.11 4.49
N LEU A 89 -2.48 21.57 3.28
CA LEU A 89 -3.26 22.79 3.08
C LEU A 89 -4.71 22.67 3.56
N ILE A 90 -5.30 21.47 3.51
CA ILE A 90 -6.66 21.24 3.99
C ILE A 90 -6.70 21.19 5.52
N SER A 91 -5.88 20.35 6.16
CA SER A 91 -5.84 20.21 7.62
C SER A 91 -4.60 19.45 8.07
N LYS A 92 -4.06 19.81 9.25
CA LYS A 92 -2.99 19.04 9.91
C LYS A 92 -3.41 17.61 10.25
N GLU A 93 -4.69 17.38 10.53
CA GLU A 93 -5.24 16.06 10.86
C GLU A 93 -5.41 15.16 9.63
N LEU A 94 -5.45 15.76 8.43
CA LEU A 94 -5.52 15.04 7.16
C LEU A 94 -4.16 14.93 6.46
N ALA A 95 -3.12 15.56 7.01
CA ALA A 95 -1.81 15.65 6.41
C ALA A 95 -1.19 14.26 6.19
N ILE A 96 -0.79 14.00 4.95
CA ILE A 96 -0.06 12.79 4.56
C ILE A 96 1.39 13.17 4.33
N TYR A 97 2.25 12.95 5.32
CA TYR A 97 3.68 13.25 5.21
C TYR A 97 4.47 12.13 4.53
N PHE A 98 4.08 10.86 4.75
CA PHE A 98 4.74 9.71 4.13
C PHE A 98 3.81 8.50 3.98
N GLY A 99 2.82 8.64 3.11
CA GLY A 99 1.86 7.59 2.77
C GLY A 99 2.37 6.54 1.75
N ILE A 100 1.50 5.64 1.32
CA ILE A 100 1.90 4.51 0.44
C ILE A 100 2.48 4.98 -0.89
N ILE A 101 2.01 6.10 -1.46
CA ILE A 101 2.51 6.59 -2.76
C ILE A 101 3.95 7.11 -2.62
N HIS A 102 4.29 7.73 -1.49
CA HIS A 102 5.67 8.11 -1.17
C HIS A 102 6.56 6.87 -1.12
N PHE A 103 6.12 5.85 -0.37
CA PHE A 103 6.82 4.58 -0.29
C PHE A 103 6.98 3.91 -1.66
N LEU A 104 5.93 3.86 -2.48
CA LEU A 104 5.98 3.26 -3.81
C LEU A 104 6.90 4.01 -4.76
N THR A 105 7.06 5.33 -4.60
CA THR A 105 8.10 6.10 -5.29
C THR A 105 9.49 5.56 -4.94
N VAL A 106 9.81 5.45 -3.65
CA VAL A 106 11.09 4.94 -3.17
C VAL A 106 11.32 3.50 -3.64
N LEU A 107 10.35 2.61 -3.44
CA LEU A 107 10.42 1.22 -3.90
C LEU A 107 10.69 1.13 -5.40
N THR A 108 9.96 1.91 -6.22
CA THR A 108 10.11 1.88 -7.68
C THR A 108 11.49 2.40 -8.10
N LEU A 109 12.04 3.43 -7.44
CA LEU A 109 13.39 3.93 -7.68
C LEU A 109 14.45 2.89 -7.32
N VAL A 110 14.35 2.28 -6.14
CA VAL A 110 15.27 1.21 -5.70
C VAL A 110 15.25 0.06 -6.71
N LEU A 111 14.07 -0.40 -7.12
CA LEU A 111 13.92 -1.48 -8.10
C LEU A 111 14.43 -1.09 -9.51
N HIS A 112 14.35 0.19 -9.88
CA HIS A 112 14.97 0.67 -11.12
C HIS A 112 16.48 0.46 -11.12
N PHE A 113 17.16 0.84 -10.04
CA PHE A 113 18.61 0.65 -9.92
C PHE A 113 18.99 -0.83 -9.85
N ILE A 114 18.24 -1.64 -9.12
CA ILE A 114 18.45 -3.11 -9.06
C ILE A 114 18.32 -3.74 -10.45
N LYS A 115 17.29 -3.36 -11.21
CA LYS A 115 17.11 -3.83 -12.60
C LYS A 115 18.26 -3.38 -13.51
N LYS A 116 18.80 -2.17 -13.30
CA LYS A 116 19.93 -1.63 -14.07
C LYS A 116 21.24 -2.36 -13.82
N ILE A 117 21.49 -2.80 -12.58
CA ILE A 117 22.71 -3.54 -12.18
C ILE A 117 22.72 -4.98 -12.77
N ASN A 118 21.61 -5.42 -13.39
CA ASN A 118 21.46 -6.72 -14.04
C ASN A 118 21.84 -7.91 -13.13
N MET A 119 21.41 -7.86 -11.86
CA MET A 119 21.63 -8.97 -10.93
C MET A 119 21.06 -10.26 -11.53
N SER A 120 21.87 -11.33 -11.52
CA SER A 120 21.47 -12.62 -12.07
C SER A 120 20.18 -13.13 -11.42
N LYS A 121 19.22 -13.53 -12.25
CA LYS A 121 17.91 -14.04 -11.81
C LYS A 121 17.95 -15.47 -11.25
N LYS A 122 19.13 -16.10 -11.21
CA LYS A 122 19.31 -17.51 -10.80
C LYS A 122 18.85 -17.76 -9.36
N ASN A 123 18.95 -16.76 -8.48
CA ASN A 123 18.70 -16.90 -7.04
C ASN A 123 17.39 -16.25 -6.57
N ASN A 124 16.46 -15.95 -7.48
CA ASN A 124 15.20 -15.25 -7.18
C ASN A 124 14.38 -15.94 -6.07
N ALA A 125 14.30 -17.28 -6.06
CA ALA A 125 13.56 -18.01 -5.03
C ALA A 125 14.18 -17.85 -3.62
N ALA A 126 15.52 -17.90 -3.53
CA ALA A 126 16.21 -17.68 -2.25
C ALA A 126 16.02 -16.24 -1.76
N LEU A 127 16.18 -15.26 -2.66
CA LEU A 127 15.99 -13.85 -2.33
C LEU A 127 14.54 -13.56 -1.91
N PHE A 128 13.54 -14.14 -2.58
CA PHE A 128 12.14 -14.05 -2.18
C PHE A 128 11.95 -14.46 -0.71
N TRP A 129 12.47 -15.62 -0.31
CA TRP A 129 12.35 -16.10 1.07
C TRP A 129 13.13 -15.27 2.08
N VAL A 130 14.33 -14.80 1.72
CA VAL A 130 15.11 -13.88 2.56
C VAL A 130 14.32 -12.59 2.84
N PHE A 131 13.79 -11.96 1.80
CA PHE A 131 13.03 -10.72 1.94
C PHE A 131 11.68 -10.93 2.65
N MET A 132 11.00 -12.06 2.46
CA MET A 132 9.81 -12.41 3.26
C MET A 132 10.17 -12.62 4.73
N GLY A 133 11.27 -13.32 5.03
CA GLY A 133 11.77 -13.51 6.40
C GLY A 133 12.09 -12.18 7.08
N LEU A 134 12.77 -11.26 6.38
CA LEU A 134 13.04 -9.91 6.88
C LEU A 134 11.75 -9.12 7.13
N PHE A 135 10.79 -9.18 6.21
CA PHE A 135 9.49 -8.52 6.42
C PHE A 135 8.81 -9.02 7.69
N ILE A 136 8.73 -10.35 7.87
CA ILE A 136 8.11 -10.98 9.05
C ILE A 136 8.87 -10.63 10.33
N LEU A 137 10.21 -10.68 10.31
CA LEU A 137 11.05 -10.37 11.47
C LEU A 137 10.83 -8.94 11.97
N PHE A 138 10.85 -7.96 11.06
CA PHE A 138 10.65 -6.57 11.46
C PHE A 138 9.19 -6.27 11.80
N LYS A 139 8.22 -6.88 11.11
CA LYS A 139 6.78 -6.67 11.37
C LYS A 139 6.31 -7.32 12.67
N SER A 140 6.88 -8.46 13.06
CA SER A 140 6.52 -9.20 14.28
C SER A 140 6.97 -8.52 15.58
N LYS A 141 7.78 -7.44 15.50
CA LYS A 141 8.39 -6.75 16.64
C LYS A 141 9.33 -7.62 17.49
N LEU A 142 9.71 -8.81 17.03
CA LEU A 142 10.66 -9.69 17.74
C LEU A 142 11.99 -9.00 18.03
N LEU A 143 12.46 -8.10 17.15
CA LEU A 143 13.68 -7.32 17.37
C LEU A 143 13.63 -6.47 18.65
N PHE A 144 12.45 -6.06 19.14
CA PHE A 144 12.32 -5.27 20.37
C PHE A 144 12.60 -6.09 21.65
N THR A 145 12.70 -7.41 21.57
CA THR A 145 13.19 -8.23 22.69
C THR A 145 14.69 -8.00 22.93
N ILE A 146 15.44 -7.60 21.89
CA ILE A 146 16.87 -7.36 21.92
C ILE A 146 17.16 -5.95 22.49
N PRO A 147 17.85 -5.82 23.64
CA PRO A 147 18.11 -4.52 24.27
C PRO A 147 18.87 -3.54 23.36
N LEU A 148 19.84 -4.04 22.60
CA LEU A 148 20.64 -3.23 21.67
C LEU A 148 19.75 -2.61 20.57
N TYR A 149 18.81 -3.37 20.02
CA TYR A 149 17.88 -2.86 19.01
C TYR A 149 16.94 -1.81 19.58
N ARG A 150 16.45 -1.98 20.83
CA ARG A 150 15.65 -0.94 21.50
C ARG A 150 16.41 0.37 21.65
N LYS A 151 17.67 0.31 22.09
CA LYS A 151 18.53 1.49 22.23
C LYS A 151 18.76 2.17 20.87
N PHE A 152 19.05 1.37 19.84
CA PHE A 152 19.19 1.87 18.47
C PHE A 152 17.89 2.53 17.97
N TYR A 153 16.73 1.90 18.16
CA TYR A 153 15.43 2.43 17.77
C TYR A 153 15.19 3.81 18.41
N ILE A 154 15.42 3.95 19.72
CA ILE A 154 15.26 5.22 20.45
C ILE A 154 16.22 6.30 19.96
N ILE A 155 17.43 5.95 19.54
CA ILE A 155 18.37 6.93 18.97
C ILE A 155 17.85 7.39 17.60
N MET A 156 17.37 6.47 16.77
CA MET A 156 16.85 6.79 15.44
C MET A 156 15.62 7.70 15.49
N THR A 157 14.72 7.54 16.48
CA THR A 157 13.52 8.40 16.58
C THR A 157 13.84 9.87 16.84
N LYS A 158 15.05 10.19 17.32
CA LYS A 158 15.50 11.57 17.56
C LYS A 158 16.03 12.28 16.31
N LEU A 159 16.35 11.53 15.26
CA LEU A 159 16.88 12.12 14.02
C LEU A 159 15.77 12.83 13.22
N PRO A 160 16.11 13.88 12.45
CA PRO A 160 15.15 14.51 11.55
C PRO A 160 14.72 13.52 10.45
N LEU A 161 13.44 13.58 10.04
CA LEU A 161 12.85 12.72 9.01
C LEU A 161 12.95 11.20 9.27
N SER A 162 13.21 10.81 10.52
CA SER A 162 13.31 9.41 10.97
C SER A 162 12.06 8.58 10.68
N PHE A 163 10.88 9.22 10.62
CA PHE A 163 9.63 8.60 10.19
C PHE A 163 9.71 8.00 8.78
N VAL A 164 10.48 8.58 7.85
CA VAL A 164 10.63 8.03 6.49
C VAL A 164 11.19 6.62 6.54
N MET A 165 12.18 6.39 7.40
CA MET A 165 12.83 5.09 7.55
C MET A 165 12.01 4.10 8.39
N GLY A 166 11.03 4.57 9.17
CA GLY A 166 10.25 3.73 10.09
C GLY A 166 10.57 3.94 11.57
N PHE A 167 11.18 5.06 11.92
CA PHE A 167 11.48 5.45 13.29
C PHE A 167 10.78 6.76 13.65
N PRO A 168 9.44 6.82 13.61
CA PRO A 168 8.72 8.07 13.89
C PRO A 168 8.95 8.50 15.35
N ASN A 169 9.07 9.81 15.58
CA ASN A 169 9.08 10.37 16.93
C ASN A 169 7.66 10.31 17.56
N ASN A 170 7.56 10.53 18.86
CA ASN A 170 6.27 10.41 19.58
C ASN A 170 5.22 11.44 19.14
N ASN A 171 5.65 12.55 18.54
CA ASN A 171 4.76 13.63 18.12
C ASN A 171 4.40 13.54 16.63
N PHE A 172 4.89 12.51 15.93
CA PHE A 172 4.66 12.34 14.50
C PHE A 172 3.29 11.71 14.27
N TYR A 173 2.50 12.37 13.44
CA TYR A 173 1.23 11.88 12.96
C TYR A 173 1.14 12.10 11.45
N SER A 174 0.57 11.14 10.74
CA SER A 174 0.29 11.21 9.30
C SER A 174 -0.92 10.34 9.04
N SER A 175 -1.93 10.87 8.35
CA SER A 175 -3.22 10.18 8.15
C SER A 175 -3.07 8.90 7.30
N ASP A 176 -2.04 8.87 6.45
CA ASP A 176 -1.52 7.66 5.81
C ASP A 176 -0.02 7.54 6.10
N TYR A 177 0.44 6.37 6.57
CA TYR A 177 1.83 6.18 6.97
C TYR A 177 2.38 4.80 6.60
N PHE A 178 3.30 4.80 5.63
CA PHE A 178 3.99 3.61 5.13
C PHE A 178 5.50 3.85 5.09
N PRO A 179 6.22 3.63 6.20
CA PRO A 179 7.67 3.83 6.24
C PRO A 179 8.42 2.85 5.32
N ILE A 180 9.69 3.15 5.04
CA ILE A 180 10.54 2.24 4.26
C ILE A 180 10.68 0.89 4.95
N ILE A 181 11.01 0.85 6.25
CA ILE A 181 11.08 -0.40 7.03
C ILE A 181 9.75 -0.60 7.75
N PRO A 182 9.10 -1.78 7.65
CA PRO A 182 9.56 -3.02 7.00
C PRO A 182 9.11 -3.19 5.54
N TRP A 183 8.29 -2.28 5.01
CA TRP A 183 7.55 -2.48 3.77
C TRP A 183 8.42 -2.67 2.52
N ILE A 184 9.64 -2.12 2.51
CA ILE A 184 10.62 -2.32 1.44
C ILE A 184 10.91 -3.81 1.25
N PHE A 185 11.02 -4.58 2.33
CA PHE A 185 11.29 -6.01 2.24
C PHE A 185 10.15 -6.75 1.56
N LEU A 186 8.90 -6.36 1.81
CA LEU A 186 7.75 -6.96 1.12
C LEU A 186 7.72 -6.60 -0.37
N GLY A 187 8.02 -5.34 -0.72
CA GLY A 187 8.14 -4.92 -2.11
C GLY A 187 9.25 -5.67 -2.86
N MET A 188 10.40 -5.87 -2.20
CA MET A 188 11.52 -6.65 -2.71
C MET A 188 11.17 -8.14 -2.85
N ALA A 189 10.45 -8.72 -1.90
CA ALA A 189 9.94 -10.08 -2.01
C ALA A 189 9.02 -10.20 -3.24
N GLY A 190 8.10 -9.24 -3.45
CA GLY A 190 7.29 -9.17 -4.66
C GLY A 190 8.13 -9.14 -5.94
N TYR A 191 9.19 -8.34 -5.97
CA TYR A 191 10.10 -8.28 -7.12
C TYR A 191 10.80 -9.61 -7.39
N TYR A 192 11.35 -10.27 -6.37
CA TYR A 192 12.07 -11.55 -6.51
C TYR A 192 11.16 -12.76 -6.65
N PHE A 193 9.86 -12.62 -6.40
CA PHE A 193 8.88 -13.65 -6.71
C PHE A 193 8.84 -13.99 -8.21
N TYR A 194 9.19 -13.03 -9.07
CA TYR A 194 9.26 -13.20 -10.52
C TYR A 194 10.18 -14.37 -10.93
N GLY A 195 9.69 -15.26 -11.79
CA GLY A 195 10.46 -16.38 -12.35
C GLY A 195 10.66 -17.57 -11.39
N THR A 196 10.14 -17.50 -10.16
CA THR A 196 10.10 -18.65 -9.24
C THR A 196 9.14 -19.73 -9.74
N ASN A 197 9.31 -20.98 -9.28
CA ASN A 197 8.38 -22.07 -9.60
C ASN A 197 6.94 -21.77 -9.14
N MET A 198 6.78 -21.03 -8.03
CA MET A 198 5.46 -20.61 -7.55
C MET A 198 4.82 -19.58 -8.48
N ALA A 199 5.58 -18.61 -8.99
CA ALA A 199 5.09 -17.66 -9.97
C ALA A 199 4.69 -18.33 -11.29
N LYS A 200 5.50 -19.29 -11.78
CA LYS A 200 5.19 -20.06 -12.99
C LYS A 200 3.90 -20.86 -12.86
N LYS A 201 3.71 -21.56 -11.73
CA LYS A 201 2.45 -22.27 -11.45
C LYS A 201 1.23 -21.34 -11.43
N LEU A 202 1.37 -20.12 -10.91
CA LEU A 202 0.29 -19.11 -10.98
C LEU A 202 0.05 -18.62 -12.41
N GLU A 203 1.10 -18.45 -13.21
CA GLU A 203 0.97 -18.10 -14.64
C GLU A 203 0.21 -19.19 -15.40
N GLU A 204 0.59 -20.45 -15.22
CA GLU A 204 -0.09 -21.62 -15.81
C GLU A 204 -1.55 -21.72 -15.36
N ALA A 205 -1.82 -21.60 -14.06
CA ALA A 205 -3.18 -21.67 -13.51
C ALA A 205 -4.11 -20.59 -14.08
N PHE A 206 -3.57 -19.40 -14.40
CA PHE A 206 -4.34 -18.29 -14.96
C PHE A 206 -4.29 -18.21 -16.49
N GLN A 207 -3.49 -19.03 -17.17
CA GLN A 207 -3.31 -18.99 -18.63
C GLN A 207 -4.64 -19.20 -19.37
N ASN A 208 -5.42 -20.19 -18.94
CA ASN A 208 -6.69 -20.57 -19.57
C ASN A 208 -7.92 -19.92 -18.93
N ILE A 209 -7.75 -19.08 -17.91
CA ILE A 209 -8.87 -18.38 -17.27
C ILE A 209 -9.36 -17.26 -18.20
N ASN A 210 -10.65 -17.30 -18.53
CA ASN A 210 -11.36 -16.22 -19.22
C ASN A 210 -11.69 -15.11 -18.23
N MET A 211 -10.80 -14.13 -18.14
CA MET A 211 -10.94 -13.02 -17.19
C MET A 211 -12.00 -12.01 -17.67
N PRO A 212 -13.03 -11.70 -16.87
CA PRO A 212 -13.98 -10.63 -17.18
C PRO A 212 -13.27 -9.32 -17.50
N LYS A 213 -13.76 -8.58 -18.52
CA LYS A 213 -13.15 -7.32 -18.96
C LYS A 213 -13.07 -6.29 -17.83
N ILE A 214 -14.05 -6.28 -16.91
CA ILE A 214 -14.14 -5.36 -15.77
C ILE A 214 -12.89 -5.43 -14.87
N ILE A 215 -12.35 -6.63 -14.64
CA ILE A 215 -11.15 -6.86 -13.83
C ILE A 215 -9.95 -6.19 -14.49
N SER A 216 -9.79 -6.38 -15.80
CA SER A 216 -8.70 -5.75 -16.55
C SER A 216 -8.80 -4.21 -16.52
N ILE A 217 -10.01 -3.66 -16.67
CA ILE A 217 -10.27 -2.22 -16.66
C ILE A 217 -9.90 -1.60 -15.32
N ILE A 218 -10.43 -2.15 -14.22
CA ILE A 218 -10.17 -1.65 -12.86
C ILE A 218 -8.68 -1.77 -12.53
N SER A 219 -8.07 -2.91 -12.84
CA SER A 219 -6.65 -3.13 -12.58
C SER A 219 -5.71 -2.27 -13.44
N LYS A 220 -6.13 -1.78 -14.62
CA LYS A 220 -5.38 -0.78 -15.41
C LYS A 220 -5.40 0.59 -14.74
N LYS A 221 -6.54 0.94 -14.16
CA LYS A 221 -6.76 2.25 -13.52
C LYS A 221 -6.43 2.26 -12.03
N SER A 222 -5.75 1.23 -11.53
CA SER A 222 -5.49 1.04 -10.09
C SER A 222 -4.89 2.26 -9.40
N LEU A 223 -3.90 2.92 -10.02
CA LEU A 223 -3.28 4.12 -9.45
C LEU A 223 -4.27 5.28 -9.36
N LEU A 224 -5.10 5.47 -10.38
CA LEU A 224 -6.11 6.52 -10.39
C LEU A 224 -7.18 6.25 -9.31
N ILE A 225 -7.66 5.01 -9.23
CA ILE A 225 -8.63 4.60 -8.22
C ILE A 225 -8.03 4.78 -6.82
N TYR A 226 -6.76 4.39 -6.62
CA TYR A 226 -6.08 4.59 -5.35
C TYR A 226 -5.96 6.09 -4.98
N ILE A 227 -5.73 6.99 -5.93
CA ILE A 227 -5.64 8.42 -5.58
C ILE A 227 -7.02 8.99 -5.25
N LEU A 228 -8.06 8.57 -5.97
CA LEU A 228 -9.39 9.17 -5.87
C LEU A 228 -10.31 8.49 -4.86
N HIS A 229 -10.02 7.27 -4.41
CA HIS A 229 -10.97 6.50 -3.61
C HIS A 229 -11.44 7.26 -2.36
N GLN A 230 -10.54 7.81 -1.55
CA GLN A 230 -10.93 8.50 -0.32
C GLN A 230 -11.81 9.73 -0.61
N VAL A 231 -11.47 10.52 -1.62
CA VAL A 231 -12.27 11.69 -2.03
C VAL A 231 -13.65 11.26 -2.52
N VAL A 232 -13.72 10.24 -3.37
CA VAL A 232 -15.00 9.75 -3.92
C VAL A 232 -15.86 9.11 -2.83
N ILE A 233 -15.26 8.29 -1.96
CA ILE A 233 -15.96 7.66 -0.84
C ILE A 233 -16.57 8.73 0.06
N LEU A 234 -15.77 9.71 0.50
CA LEU A 234 -16.27 10.80 1.33
C LEU A 234 -17.39 11.57 0.66
N LEU A 235 -17.23 11.97 -0.61
CA LEU A 235 -18.27 12.68 -1.36
C LEU A 235 -19.59 11.91 -1.41
N VAL A 236 -19.54 10.61 -1.72
CA VAL A 236 -20.74 9.75 -1.78
C VAL A 236 -21.39 9.63 -0.41
N LEU A 237 -20.60 9.40 0.65
CA LEU A 237 -21.12 9.30 2.01
C LEU A 237 -21.73 10.61 2.51
N PHE A 238 -21.11 11.77 2.20
CA PHE A 238 -21.67 13.07 2.54
C PHE A 238 -23.00 13.31 1.84
N ILE A 239 -23.10 13.02 0.55
CA ILE A 239 -24.37 13.16 -0.20
C ILE A 239 -25.48 12.29 0.44
N TYR A 240 -25.13 11.09 0.88
CA TYR A 240 -26.10 10.15 1.44
C TYR A 240 -26.50 10.47 2.89
N PHE A 241 -25.54 10.74 3.78
CA PHE A 241 -25.79 10.88 5.22
C PHE A 241 -26.04 12.32 5.69
N LEU A 242 -25.53 13.34 5.00
CA LEU A 242 -25.71 14.73 5.42
C LEU A 242 -27.18 15.15 5.52
N PRO A 243 -28.07 14.79 4.57
CA PRO A 243 -29.51 15.10 4.69
C PRO A 243 -30.16 14.45 5.92
N ILE A 244 -29.73 13.23 6.25
CA ILE A 244 -30.25 12.46 7.38
C ILE A 244 -29.81 13.10 8.70
N LEU A 245 -28.52 13.43 8.82
CA LEU A 245 -27.97 14.05 10.03
C LEU A 245 -28.56 15.45 10.27
N THR A 246 -28.72 16.25 9.21
CA THR A 246 -29.32 17.59 9.30
C THR A 246 -30.81 17.53 9.67
N PHE A 247 -31.55 16.55 9.16
CA PHE A 247 -32.94 16.32 9.56
C PHE A 247 -33.05 16.01 11.07
N PHE A 248 -32.27 15.06 11.59
CA PHE A 248 -32.29 14.77 13.03
C PHE A 248 -31.82 15.96 13.88
N ALA A 249 -30.79 16.68 13.46
CA ALA A 249 -30.32 17.89 14.16
C ALA A 249 -31.34 19.04 14.15
N SER A 250 -32.34 19.02 13.27
CA SER A 250 -33.42 20.02 13.25
C SER A 250 -34.61 19.64 14.17
N ILE A 251 -34.64 18.40 14.65
CA ILE A 251 -35.71 17.86 15.51
C ILE A 251 -35.35 17.94 17.00
N PHE A 252 -34.07 18.08 17.33
CA PHE A 252 -33.53 18.28 18.68
C PHE A 252 -33.04 19.72 18.87
#